data_AF-A0A2N1HEV9-F1
#
_entry.id   AF-A0A2N1HEV9-F1
#
_cell.length_a   1.000
_cell.length_b   1.000
_cell.length_c   1.000
_cell.angle_alpha   90.00
_cell.angle_beta   90.00
_cell.angle_gamma   90.00
#
_symmetry.space_group_name_H-M   'P 1'
#
loop_
_entity.id
_entity.type
_entity.pdbx_description
1 polymer ?
#
loop_
_entity_poly.entity_id
_entity_poly.type
_entity_poly.pdbx_seq_one_letter_code
_entity_poly.pdbx_strand_id
1 'polypeptide(L)'
;TDAGQSVISANPTTLVADGTSTSILTVQAKDVNGNDVLIGGDVVSLTASSGTIDAVTDNGDGTYTATYTSATTTGTATINGRVNN
;
A
#
# COMPACT_ATOMS: atom_id res chain seq x y z
N THR A 1 -2.63 -9.40 -13.44
CA THR A 1 -3.08 -9.06 -12.08
C THR A 1 -4.45 -8.42 -12.12
N ASP A 2 -5.22 -8.57 -11.04
CA ASP A 2 -6.53 -7.96 -10.85
C ASP A 2 -6.48 -7.09 -9.59
N ALA A 3 -6.65 -5.78 -9.80
CA ALA A 3 -6.63 -4.80 -8.72
C ALA A 3 -7.80 -4.98 -7.74
N GLY A 4 -8.94 -5.52 -8.17
CA GLY A 4 -10.12 -5.75 -7.33
C GLY A 4 -9.97 -6.95 -6.40
N GLN A 5 -9.10 -7.90 -6.75
CA GLN A 5 -8.77 -9.07 -5.90
C GLN A 5 -7.55 -8.82 -5.02
N SER A 6 -6.69 -7.88 -5.41
CA SER A 6 -5.45 -7.55 -4.68
C SER A 6 -5.75 -6.96 -3.30
N VAL A 7 -4.87 -7.22 -2.34
CA VAL A 7 -5.08 -6.84 -0.93
C VAL A 7 -4.03 -5.83 -0.50
N ILE A 8 -4.46 -4.76 0.18
CA ILE A 8 -3.58 -3.77 0.80
C ILE A 8 -3.68 -3.94 2.32
N SER A 9 -2.54 -4.07 2.99
CA SER A 9 -2.42 -4.13 4.44
C SER A 9 -1.50 -3.01 4.93
N ALA A 10 -1.72 -2.54 6.15
CA ALA A 10 -0.89 -1.53 6.81
C ALA A 10 -0.48 -2.05 8.19
N ASN A 11 0.80 -1.92 8.54
CA ASN A 11 1.29 -2.33 9.84
C ASN A 11 2.31 -1.32 10.41
N PRO A 12 1.99 -0.63 11.52
CA PRO A 12 0.72 -0.67 12.27
C PRO A 12 -0.44 0.05 11.56
N THR A 13 -1.69 -0.30 11.89
CA THR A 13 -2.90 0.40 11.38
C THR A 13 -3.26 1.67 12.15
N THR A 14 -2.66 1.86 13.34
CA THR A 14 -2.84 3.03 14.19
C THR A 14 -1.50 3.69 14.46
N LEU A 15 -1.44 4.99 14.26
CA LEU A 15 -0.24 5.82 14.40
C LEU A 15 -0.56 7.03 15.24
N VAL A 16 0.46 7.60 15.88
CA VAL A 16 0.33 8.94 16.45
C VAL A 16 0.30 9.93 15.29
N ALA A 17 -0.64 10.87 15.33
CA ALA A 17 -0.75 11.94 14.34
C ALA A 17 0.26 13.07 14.65
N ASP A 18 1.55 12.74 14.61
CA ASP A 18 2.69 13.61 14.92
C ASP A 18 3.42 14.11 13.67
N GLY A 19 3.07 13.61 12.47
CA GLY A 19 3.77 13.95 11.23
C GLY A 19 5.04 13.13 10.98
N THR A 20 5.38 12.17 11.84
CA THR A 20 6.65 11.44 11.80
C THR A 20 6.50 9.93 12.05
N SER A 21 5.42 9.51 12.70
CA SER A 21 5.08 8.10 12.91
C SER A 21 4.85 7.42 11.57
N THR A 22 5.44 6.24 11.39
CA THR A 22 5.39 5.50 10.11
C THR A 22 4.71 4.14 10.20
N SER A 23 4.10 3.73 9.08
CA SER A 23 3.52 2.41 8.88
C SER A 23 3.97 1.83 7.56
N ILE A 24 4.20 0.51 7.53
CA ILE A 24 4.52 -0.19 6.30
C ILE A 24 3.23 -0.65 5.65
N LEU A 25 3.01 -0.16 4.43
CA LEU A 25 1.97 -0.62 3.54
C LEU A 25 2.51 -1.79 2.73
N THR A 26 1.77 -2.89 2.70
CA THR A 26 2.07 -4.06 1.89
C THR A 26 0.89 -4.34 0.97
N VAL A 27 1.15 -4.39 -0.34
CA VAL A 27 0.18 -4.80 -1.36
C VAL A 27 0.54 -6.20 -1.80
N GLN A 28 -0.39 -7.15 -1.64
CA GLN A 28 -0.30 -8.46 -2.29
C GLN A 28 -1.10 -8.39 -3.59
N ALA A 29 -0.40 -8.45 -4.72
CA ALA A 29 -1.07 -8.54 -6.00
C ALA A 29 -1.65 -9.93 -6.20
N LYS A 30 -2.88 -9.98 -6.72
CA LYS A 30 -3.61 -11.22 -7.01
C LYS A 30 -4.04 -11.29 -8.47
N ASP A 31 -4.23 -12.49 -9.00
CA ASP A 31 -4.79 -12.71 -10.33
C ASP A 31 -6.33 -12.61 -10.32
N VAL A 32 -6.95 -12.75 -11.50
CA VAL A 32 -8.41 -12.68 -11.67
C VAL A 32 -9.15 -13.79 -10.90
N ASN A 33 -8.45 -14.87 -10.58
CA ASN A 33 -8.98 -16.03 -9.84
C ASN A 33 -8.77 -15.87 -8.32
N GLY A 34 -8.11 -14.79 -7.88
CA GLY A 34 -7.77 -14.53 -6.48
C GLY A 34 -6.52 -15.24 -5.97
N ASN A 35 -5.72 -15.84 -6.85
CA ASN A 35 -4.44 -16.44 -6.49
C ASN A 35 -3.37 -15.35 -6.32
N ASP A 36 -2.43 -15.57 -5.40
CA ASP A 36 -1.28 -14.68 -5.25
C ASP A 36 -0.42 -14.72 -6.50
N VAL A 37 -0.09 -13.53 -7.00
CA VAL A 37 0.92 -13.41 -8.04
C VAL A 37 2.28 -13.62 -7.40
N LEU A 38 3.11 -14.44 -8.04
CA LEU A 38 4.42 -14.86 -7.52
C LEU A 38 5.60 -14.16 -8.21
N ILE A 39 5.29 -13.19 -9.08
CA ILE A 39 6.27 -12.37 -9.79
C ILE A 39 5.93 -10.90 -9.58
N GLY A 40 6.96 -10.08 -9.44
CA GLY A 40 6.83 -8.64 -9.55
C GLY A 40 6.67 -8.19 -11.01
N GLY A 41 6.78 -6.88 -11.22
CA GLY A 41 6.79 -6.23 -12.52
C GLY A 41 5.55 -5.39 -12.81
N ASP A 42 4.54 -5.40 -11.95
CA ASP A 42 3.41 -4.49 -12.10
C ASP A 42 3.74 -3.11 -11.56
N VAL A 43 3.16 -2.10 -12.22
CA VAL A 43 3.21 -0.72 -11.72
C VAL A 43 2.14 -0.55 -10.65
N VAL A 44 2.55 -0.50 -9.39
CA VAL A 44 1.68 -0.24 -8.25
C VAL A 44 1.82 1.22 -7.81
N SER A 45 0.69 1.91 -7.66
CA SER A 45 0.63 3.26 -7.09
C SER A 45 -0.28 3.29 -5.88
N LEU A 46 0.17 3.97 -4.83
CA LEU A 46 -0.56 4.14 -3.57
C LEU A 46 -0.77 5.63 -3.31
N THR A 47 -1.95 5.98 -2.84
CA THR A 47 -2.31 7.35 -2.42
C THR A 47 -2.99 7.33 -1.07
N ALA A 48 -2.70 8.30 -0.21
CA ALA A 48 -3.39 8.50 1.06
C ALA A 48 -4.29 9.74 1.01
N SER A 49 -5.43 9.70 1.71
CA SER A 49 -6.26 10.90 1.92
C SER A 49 -5.61 11.94 2.84
N SER A 50 -4.65 11.53 3.67
CA SER A 50 -3.89 12.37 4.60
C SER A 50 -2.53 11.74 4.91
N GLY A 51 -1.52 12.55 5.23
CA GLY A 51 -0.14 12.09 5.40
C GLY A 51 0.57 11.94 4.05
N THR A 52 1.68 11.19 4.03
CA THR A 52 2.47 10.96 2.82
C THR A 52 2.80 9.49 2.65
N ILE A 53 2.88 9.02 1.41
CA ILE A 53 3.35 7.68 1.08
C ILE A 53 4.61 7.84 0.22
N ASP A 54 5.65 7.11 0.57
CA ASP A 54 6.90 7.07 -0.20
C ASP A 54 6.74 6.27 -1.51
N ALA A 55 7.80 6.21 -2.31
CA ALA A 55 7.81 5.40 -3.51
C ALA A 55 7.49 3.92 -3.19
N VAL A 56 6.65 3.31 -4.02
CA VAL A 56 6.34 1.88 -3.93
C VAL A 56 7.55 1.08 -4.42
N THR A 57 7.98 0.12 -3.61
CA THR A 57 9.02 -0.85 -3.94
C THR A 57 8.38 -2.17 -4.32
N ASP A 58 8.69 -2.67 -5.50
CA ASP A 58 8.36 -4.03 -5.92
C ASP A 58 9.38 -5.00 -5.32
N ASN A 59 8.90 -6.01 -4.59
CA ASN A 59 9.75 -7.01 -3.96
C ASN A 59 10.09 -8.18 -4.92
N GLY A 60 9.51 -8.20 -6.12
CA GLY A 60 9.77 -9.21 -7.15
C GLY A 60 9.03 -10.54 -6.94
N ASP A 61 8.29 -10.69 -5.85
CA ASP A 61 7.53 -11.87 -5.46
C ASP A 61 6.01 -11.67 -5.54
N GLY A 62 5.58 -10.58 -6.20
CA GLY A 62 4.19 -10.15 -6.30
C GLY A 62 3.68 -9.37 -5.08
N THR A 63 4.56 -9.11 -4.10
CA THR A 63 4.31 -8.13 -3.05
C THR A 63 4.99 -6.79 -3.34
N TYR A 64 4.34 -5.71 -2.92
CA TYR A 64 4.82 -4.34 -3.07
C TYR A 64 4.77 -3.65 -1.72
N THR A 65 5.82 -2.92 -1.36
CA THR A 65 5.91 -2.23 -0.08
C THR A 65 6.06 -0.72 -0.24
N ALA A 66 5.44 0.04 0.65
CA ALA A 66 5.64 1.48 0.73
C ALA A 66 5.56 1.94 2.18
N THR A 67 6.29 3.00 2.51
CA THR A 67 6.22 3.62 3.83
C THR A 67 5.16 4.72 3.83
N TYR A 68 4.18 4.61 4.71
CA TYR A 68 3.26 5.69 5.04
C TYR A 68 3.79 6.48 6.23
N THR A 69 3.76 7.80 6.15
CA THR A 69 4.03 8.72 7.26
C THR A 69 2.74 9.43 7.67
N SER A 70 2.45 9.45 8.97
CA SER A 70 1.24 10.03 9.54
C SER A 70 1.11 11.53 9.25
N ALA A 71 -0.12 12.03 9.21
CA ALA A 71 -0.36 13.47 9.24
C ALA A 71 -0.21 14.03 10.67
N THR A 72 -0.13 15.35 10.81
CA THR A 72 -0.20 16.05 12.12
C THR A 72 -1.63 16.24 12.63
N THR A 73 -2.63 15.90 11.81
CA THR A 73 -4.05 16.01 12.15
C THR A 73 -4.60 14.63 12.46
N THR A 74 -5.27 14.50 13.60
CA THR A 74 -5.94 13.24 13.99
C THR A 74 -7.10 12.94 13.05
N GLY A 75 -7.25 11.68 12.67
CA GLY A 75 -8.31 11.24 11.79
C GLY A 75 -7.99 9.90 11.13
N THR A 76 -8.87 9.47 10.23
CA THR A 76 -8.69 8.25 9.45
C THR A 76 -8.02 8.58 8.13
N ALA A 77 -6.82 8.02 7.89
CA ALA A 77 -6.20 8.04 6.58
C ALA A 77 -6.74 6.88 5.74
N THR A 78 -7.34 7.20 4.59
CA THR A 78 -7.78 6.19 3.62
C THR A 78 -6.66 5.97 2.61
N ILE A 79 -6.24 4.71 2.46
CA ILE A 79 -5.23 4.31 1.48
C ILE A 79 -5.94 3.72 0.26
N ASN A 80 -5.65 4.26 -0.91
CA ASN A 80 -6.11 3.73 -2.19
C ASN A 80 -4.92 3.20 -2.98
N GLY A 81 -5.09 2.06 -3.63
CA GLY A 81 -4.09 1.48 -4.51
C GLY A 81 -4.61 1.24 -5.92
N ARG A 82 -3.71 1.33 -6.89
CA ARG A 82 -3.93 0.94 -8.29
C ARG A 82 -2.80 0.03 -8.73
N VAL A 83 -3.14 -0.99 -9.50
CA VAL A 83 -2.19 -1.94 -10.09
C VAL A 83 -2.35 -1.87 -11.61
N ASN A 84 -1.24 -1.70 -12.32
CA ASN A 84 -1.13 -1.71 -13.78
C ASN A 84 -2.10 -0.74 -14.49
N ASN A 85 -1.79 0.56 -14.40
CA ASN A 85 -2.56 1.66 -14.99
C ASN A 85 -2.77 1.52 -16.51
#